data_AF-A0A0U3PQ96-F1
#
_entry.id   AF-A0A0U3PQ96-F1
#
_cell.length_a   1.000
_cell.length_b   1.000
_cell.length_c   1.000
_cell.angle_alpha   90.00
_cell.angle_beta   90.00
_cell.angle_gamma   90.00
#
_symmetry.space_group_name_H-M   'P 1'
#
loop_
_entity.id
_entity.type
_entity.pdbx_description
1 polymer ?
#
loop_
_entity_poly.entity_id
_entity_poly.type
_entity_poly.pdbx_seq_one_letter_code
_entity_poly.pdbx_strand_id
1 'polypeptide(L)' 'MRRAARALAACVWQCLVASGAVHLAGETARTDTGPQLHAPPPGHPERLRPDLPLTALERALLRDLRRVN' A
#
# COMPACT_ATOMS: atom_id res chain seq x y z
N MET A 1 35.77 15.27 2.91
CA MET A 1 34.57 16.10 3.12
C MET A 1 33.31 15.51 2.45
N ARG A 2 33.28 15.26 1.12
CA ARG A 2 32.09 14.72 0.42
C ARG A 2 31.55 13.39 0.95
N ARG A 3 32.43 12.45 1.35
CA ARG A 3 32.02 11.15 1.93
C ARG A 3 31.37 11.30 3.30
N ALA A 4 31.93 12.15 4.16
CA ALA A 4 31.38 12.45 5.48
C ALA A 4 30.02 13.16 5.37
N ALA A 5 29.89 14.14 4.48
CA ALA A 5 28.61 14.78 4.19
C ALA A 5 27.55 13.78 3.68
N ARG A 6 27.92 12.83 2.82
CA ARG A 6 27.02 11.78 2.35
C ARG A 6 26.61 10.82 3.47
N ALA A 7 27.53 10.48 4.38
CA ALA A 7 27.23 9.64 5.54
C ALA A 7 26.27 10.34 6.51
N LEU A 8 26.47 11.63 6.76
CA LEU A 8 25.54 12.45 7.57
C LEU A 8 24.16 12.54 6.93
N ALA A 9 24.09 12.81 5.62
CA ALA A 9 22.82 12.83 4.89
C ALA A 9 22.11 11.48 4.95
N ALA A 10 22.84 10.37 4.81
CA ALA A 10 22.28 9.02 4.94
C ALA A 10 21.73 8.75 6.35
N CYS A 11 22.46 9.20 7.39
CA CYS A 11 22.03 9.08 8.78
C CYS A 11 20.74 9.89 9.03
N VAL A 12 20.71 11.16 8.61
CA VAL A 12 19.51 12.00 8.71
C VAL A 12 18.33 11.38 7.97
N TRP A 13 18.55 10.87 6.76
CA TRP A 13 17.53 10.16 5.99
C TRP A 13 16.98 8.94 6.73
N GLN A 14 17.86 8.10 7.29
CA GLN A 14 17.45 6.93 8.08
C GLN A 14 16.63 7.32 9.31
N CYS A 15 17.01 8.38 10.02
CA CYS A 15 16.25 8.90 11.15
C CYS A 15 14.86 9.40 10.73
N LEU A 16 14.75 10.10 9.60
CA LEU A 16 13.47 10.56 9.05
C LEU A 16 12.57 9.38 8.66
N VAL A 17 13.14 8.37 7.98
CA VAL A 17 12.42 7.14 7.63
C VAL A 17 11.92 6.42 8.87
N ALA A 18 12.76 6.25 9.89
CA ALA A 18 12.37 5.62 11.15
C ALA A 18 11.27 6.40 11.88
N SER A 19 11.38 7.74 11.92
CA SER A 19 10.34 8.60 12.51
C SER A 19 9.02 8.48 11.75
N GLY A 20 9.05 8.55 10.41
CA GLY A 20 7.86 8.37 9.58
C GLY A 20 7.23 6.99 9.77
N ALA A 21 8.05 5.94 9.86
CA ALA A 21 7.58 4.59 10.14
C ALA A 21 6.91 4.48 11.50
N VAL A 22 7.42 5.10 12.56
CA VAL A 22 6.78 5.08 13.89
C VAL A 22 5.42 5.81 13.87
N HIS A 23 5.33 6.95 13.17
CA HIS A 23 4.06 7.68 13.05
C HIS A 23 3.03 6.90 12.21
N LEU A 24 3.44 6.31 11.08
CA LEU A 24 2.57 5.49 10.25
C LEU A 24 2.32 4.08 10.80
N ALA A 25 3.16 3.55 11.70
CA ALA A 25 2.99 2.21 12.26
C ALA A 25 1.62 2.08 12.94
N GLY A 26 1.14 3.13 13.61
CA GLY A 26 -0.19 3.14 14.20
C GLY A 26 -1.34 3.15 13.17
N GLU A 27 -1.18 3.80 12.02
CA GLU A 27 -2.15 3.79 10.92
C GLU A 27 -2.13 2.45 10.17
N THR A 28 -0.94 1.92 9.85
CA THR A 28 -0.74 0.66 9.12
C THR A 28 -1.13 -0.55 9.96
N ALA A 29 -0.81 -0.56 11.26
CA ALA A 29 -1.33 -1.57 12.18
C ALA A 29 -2.86 -1.49 12.31
N ARG A 30 -3.45 -0.28 12.34
CA ARG A 30 -4.92 -0.11 12.33
C ARG A 30 -5.57 -0.66 11.06
N THR A 31 -4.90 -0.59 9.90
CA THR A 31 -5.41 -1.21 8.67
C THR A 31 -5.27 -2.74 8.67
N ASP A 32 -4.26 -3.28 9.35
CA ASP A 32 -4.00 -4.73 9.40
C ASP A 32 -4.82 -5.45 10.49
N THR A 33 -5.22 -4.73 11.55
CA THR A 33 -6.10 -5.24 12.63
C THR A 33 -7.53 -4.70 12.58
N GLY A 34 -7.89 -3.96 11.53
CA GLY A 34 -9.27 -3.50 11.33
C GLY A 34 -10.21 -4.72 11.23
N PRO A 35 -11.48 -4.63 11.70
CA PRO A 35 -12.45 -5.69 11.44
C PRO A 35 -12.40 -6.00 9.95
N GLN A 36 -12.22 -7.28 9.59
CA GLN A 36 -12.24 -7.76 8.19
C GLN A 36 -13.26 -6.91 7.47
N LEU A 37 -12.82 -6.03 6.56
CA LEU A 37 -13.70 -5.09 5.90
C LEU A 37 -14.77 -5.94 5.21
N HIS A 38 -15.90 -6.11 5.87
CA HIS A 38 -16.99 -6.89 5.35
C HIS A 38 -17.35 -6.19 4.05
N ALA A 39 -17.48 -6.99 2.97
CA ALA A 39 -17.77 -6.45 1.67
C ALA A 39 -18.92 -5.44 1.80
N PRO A 40 -18.86 -4.30 1.08
CA PRO A 40 -19.92 -3.30 1.11
C PRO A 40 -21.29 -3.97 0.94
N PRO A 41 -22.35 -3.44 1.58
CA PRO A 41 -23.67 -4.06 1.54
C PRO A 41 -24.15 -4.28 0.10
N PRO A 42 -25.04 -5.26 -0.15
CA PRO A 42 -25.60 -5.49 -1.47
C PRO A 42 -26.19 -4.21 -2.07
N GLY A 43 -25.82 -3.88 -3.31
CA GLY A 43 -26.24 -2.66 -3.99
C GLY A 43 -25.29 -1.46 -3.83
N HIS A 44 -24.24 -1.57 -3.02
CA HIS A 44 -23.22 -0.52 -2.92
C HIS A 44 -22.40 -0.41 -4.23
N PRO A 45 -22.16 0.79 -4.78
CA PRO A 45 -21.46 0.97 -6.06
C PRO A 45 -20.01 0.46 -6.04
N GLU A 46 -19.37 0.52 -4.87
CA GLU A 46 -17.98 0.06 -4.68
C GLU A 46 -17.86 -1.46 -4.43
N ARG A 47 -18.99 -2.18 -4.38
CA ARG A 47 -18.96 -3.62 -4.15
C ARG A 47 -18.42 -4.34 -5.37
N LEU A 48 -17.33 -5.09 -5.19
CA LEU A 48 -16.82 -5.96 -6.25
C LEU A 48 -17.89 -6.98 -6.67
N ARG A 49 -17.97 -7.22 -7.98
CA ARG A 49 -18.89 -8.18 -8.60
C ARG A 49 -18.13 -9.43 -9.06
N PRO A 50 -17.85 -10.40 -8.18
CA PRO A 50 -17.13 -11.63 -8.54
C PRO A 50 -17.95 -12.53 -9.47
N ASP A 51 -19.26 -12.30 -9.55
CA ASP A 51 -20.20 -12.96 -10.46
C ASP A 51 -19.98 -12.57 -11.92
N LEU A 52 -19.34 -11.42 -12.19
CA LEU A 52 -19.05 -10.97 -13.54
C LEU A 52 -17.61 -11.35 -13.92
N PRO A 53 -17.40 -12.15 -14.98
CA PRO A 53 -16.06 -12.50 -15.41
C PRO A 53 -15.33 -11.27 -15.95
N LEU A 54 -14.04 -11.16 -15.64
CA LEU A 54 -13.18 -10.10 -16.17
C LEU A 54 -13.10 -10.17 -17.69
N THR A 55 -13.24 -9.01 -18.32
CA THR A 55 -12.99 -8.82 -19.76
C THR A 55 -11.53 -9.12 -20.11
N ALA A 56 -11.23 -9.24 -21.41
CA ALA A 56 -9.86 -9.45 -21.87
C ALA A 56 -8.91 -8.31 -21.44
N LEU A 57 -9.39 -7.06 -21.46
CA LEU A 57 -8.65 -5.88 -21.04
C LEU A 57 -8.37 -5.92 -19.53
N GLU A 58 -9.38 -6.16 -18.71
CA GLU A 58 -9.21 -6.21 -17.25
C GLU A 58 -8.28 -7.35 -16.82
N ARG A 59 -8.33 -8.50 -17.51
CA ARG A 59 -7.35 -9.58 -17.30
C ARG A 59 -5.92 -9.15 -17.66
N ALA A 60 -5.74 -8.35 -18.71
CA ALA A 60 -4.42 -7.82 -19.04
C ALA A 60 -3.92 -6.86 -17.95
N LEU A 61 -4.76 -5.90 -17.52
CA LEU A 61 -4.45 -4.97 -16.44
C LEU A 61 -4.13 -5.69 -15.12
N LEU A 62 -4.90 -6.73 -14.78
CA LEU A 62 -4.64 -7.52 -13.58
C LEU A 62 -3.26 -8.19 -13.61
N ARG A 63 -2.80 -8.65 -14.79
CA ARG A 63 -1.45 -9.21 -14.95
C ARG A 63 -0.38 -8.14 -14.77
N ASP A 64 -0.63 -6.93 -15.24
CA ASP A 64 0.33 -5.83 -15.09
C ASP A 64 0.42 -5.36 -13.63
N LEU A 65 -0.72 -5.21 -12.94
CA LEU A 65 -0.74 -4.88 -11.51
C LEU A 65 0.01 -5.91 -10.65
N ARG A 66 -0.14 -7.20 -10.96
CA ARG A 66 0.58 -8.29 -10.28
C ARG A 66 2.08 -8.34 -10.57
N ARG A 67 2.58 -7.61 -11.57
CA ARG A 67 4.02 -7.47 -11.82
C ARG A 67 4.64 -6.32 -11.06
N VAL A 68 3.83 -5.36 -10.62
CA VAL A 68 4.27 -4.14 -9.93
C VAL A 68 4.25 -4.29 -8.41
N ASN A 69 3.46 -5.24 -7.90
CA ASN A 69 3.46 -5.70 -6.51
C ASN A 69 4.35 -6.95 -6.34
#